data_AF-A0A1Y1R8H2-F1
#
_entry.id   AF-A0A1Y1R8H2-F1
#
_cell.length_a   1.000
_cell.length_b   1.000
_cell.length_c   1.000
_cell.angle_alpha   90.00
_cell.angle_beta   90.00
_cell.angle_gamma   90.00
#
_symmetry.space_group_name_H-M   'P 1'
#
loop_
_entity.id
_entity.type
_entity.pdbx_description
1 polymer ?
#
loop_
_entity_poly.entity_id
_entity_poly.type
_entity_poly.pdbx_seq_one_letter_code
_entity_poly.pdbx_strand_id
1 'polypeptide(L)' 'GSKKSTPYAAQQAVEDAMAKAMEHGIKEVGIKVQGPGSGRETAVKSVGAIEGIRVMWFKDITPLPHNGCRPPKRRRV' A
#
# COMPACT_ATOMS: atom_id res chain seq x y z
N GLY A 1 -3.13 -9.06 14.63
CA GLY A 1 -3.66 -8.30 15.77
C GLY A 1 -4.31 -7.03 15.27
N SER A 2 -5.42 -6.61 15.89
CA SER A 2 -6.28 -5.50 15.42
C SER A 2 -5.54 -4.19 15.12
N LYS A 3 -4.45 -3.89 15.85
CA LYS A 3 -3.64 -2.67 15.65
C LYS A 3 -2.91 -2.61 14.30
N LYS A 4 -2.69 -3.75 13.62
CA LYS A 4 -1.97 -3.82 12.34
C LYS A 4 -2.77 -3.27 11.15
N SER A 5 -4.10 -3.23 11.24
CA SER A 5 -4.98 -2.76 10.14
C SER A 5 -5.31 -1.27 10.24
N THR A 6 -4.65 -0.55 11.14
CA THR A 6 -4.90 0.88 11.34
C THR A 6 -4.16 1.73 10.29
N PRO A 7 -4.71 2.89 9.89
CA PRO A 7 -4.02 3.82 8.99
C PRO A 7 -2.66 4.29 9.52
N TYR A 8 -2.54 4.48 10.84
CA TYR A 8 -1.30 4.88 11.49
C TYR A 8 -0.18 3.84 11.31
N ALA A 9 -0.52 2.55 11.44
CA ALA A 9 0.44 1.49 11.16
C ALA A 9 0.94 1.49 9.71
N ALA A 10 0.09 1.91 8.75
CA ALA A 10 0.49 2.03 7.35
C ALA A 10 1.47 3.20 7.13
N GLN A 11 1.27 4.34 7.80
CA GLN A 11 2.20 5.47 7.75
C GLN A 11 3.59 5.07 8.25
N GLN A 12 3.66 4.49 9.44
CA GLN A 12 4.91 4.07 10.05
C GLN A 12 5.67 3.05 9.19
N ALA A 13 4.94 2.13 8.54
CA ALA A 13 5.55 1.13 7.66
C ALA A 13 6.13 1.77 6.38
N VAL A 14 5.47 2.80 5.84
CA VAL A 14 5.97 3.54 4.69
C VAL A 14 7.23 4.33 5.05
N GLU A 15 7.25 5.00 6.21
CA GLU A 15 8.42 5.74 6.68
C GLU A 15 9.66 4.85 6.83
N ASP A 16 9.51 3.69 7.48
CA ASP A 16 10.62 2.73 7.65
C ASP A 16 11.10 2.16 6.30
N ALA A 17 10.18 1.86 5.38
CA ALA A 17 10.54 1.38 4.04
C ALA A 17 11.28 2.45 3.23
N MET A 18 10.85 3.71 3.34
CA MET A 18 11.46 4.82 2.60
C MET A 18 12.81 5.25 3.17
N ALA A 19 12.98 5.21 4.50
CA ALA A 19 14.28 5.45 5.12
C ALA A 19 15.36 4.50 4.56
N LYS A 20 15.04 3.20 4.47
CA LYS A 20 15.93 2.20 3.85
C LYS A 20 16.14 2.46 2.35
N ALA A 21 15.10 2.87 1.63
CA ALA A 21 15.21 3.19 0.20
C ALA A 21 16.12 4.41 -0.06
N MET A 22 16.09 5.41 0.83
CA MET A 22 16.95 6.59 0.76
C MET A 22 18.41 6.27 1.02
N GLU A 23 18.72 5.36 1.95
CA GLU A 23 20.09 4.86 2.18
C GLU A 23 20.68 4.23 0.90
N HIS A 24 19.82 3.63 0.07
CA HIS A 24 20.21 3.05 -1.23
C HIS A 24 20.17 4.06 -2.40
N GLY A 25 19.86 5.34 -2.14
CA GLY A 25 19.91 6.39 -3.15
C GLY A 25 18.75 6.40 -4.16
N ILE A 26 17.62 5.74 -3.83
CA ILE A 26 16.45 5.68 -4.71
C ILE A 26 15.73 7.04 -4.71
N LYS A 27 15.62 7.65 -5.89
CA LYS A 27 14.96 8.97 -6.10
C LYS A 27 13.64 8.88 -6.86
N GLU A 28 13.41 7.78 -7.58
CA GLU A 28 12.23 7.57 -8.40
C GLU A 28 11.53 6.29 -7.95
N VAL A 29 10.25 6.39 -7.63
CA VAL A 29 9.45 5.26 -7.11
C VAL A 29 8.15 5.14 -7.90
N GLY A 30 7.77 3.90 -8.20
CA GLY A 30 6.47 3.57 -8.76
C GLY A 30 5.58 2.92 -7.72
N ILE A 31 4.32 3.36 -7.63
CA ILE A 31 3.37 2.87 -6.63
C ILE A 31 2.47 1.80 -7.27
N LYS A 32 2.57 0.56 -6.78
CA LYS A 32 1.63 -0.53 -7.07
C LYS A 32 0.77 -0.78 -5.85
N VAL A 33 -0.54 -0.61 -5.98
CA VAL A 33 -1.48 -0.92 -4.91
C VAL A 33 -2.21 -2.22 -5.23
N GLN A 34 -2.33 -3.10 -4.25
CA GLN A 34 -3.07 -4.34 -4.39
C GLN A 34 -4.17 -4.42 -3.32
N GLY A 35 -5.41 -4.47 -3.78
CA GLY A 35 -6.57 -4.74 -2.93
C GLY A 35 -7.17 -3.50 -2.25
N PRO A 36 -8.42 -3.63 -1.79
CA PRO A 36 -9.08 -2.63 -0.97
C PRO A 36 -8.66 -2.78 0.50
N GLY A 37 -8.28 -1.68 1.14
CA GLY A 37 -7.90 -1.66 2.55
C GLY A 37 -7.87 -0.25 3.14
N SER A 38 -8.11 -0.13 4.44
CA SER A 38 -8.18 1.14 5.18
C SER A 38 -6.87 1.95 5.13
N GLY A 39 -5.71 1.29 5.01
CA GLY A 39 -4.41 1.94 4.97
C GLY A 39 -3.96 2.39 3.57
N ARG A 40 -4.75 2.12 2.52
CA ARG A 40 -4.35 2.36 1.13
C ARG A 40 -4.03 3.83 0.85
N GLU A 41 -4.97 4.71 1.10
CA GLU A 41 -4.78 6.14 0.81
C GLU A 41 -3.73 6.78 1.71
N THR A 42 -3.70 6.34 2.96
CA THR A 42 -2.76 6.86 3.95
C THR A 42 -1.31 6.53 3.54
N ALA A 43 -1.05 5.31 3.07
CA ALA A 43 0.26 4.92 2.57
C ALA A 43 0.69 5.76 1.35
N VAL A 44 -0.22 5.98 0.39
CA VAL A 44 0.06 6.77 -0.82
C VAL A 44 0.35 8.23 -0.48
N LYS A 45 -0.42 8.81 0.45
CA LYS A 45 -0.21 10.18 0.93
C LYS A 45 1.14 10.31 1.66
N SER A 46 1.50 9.34 2.50
CA SER A 46 2.80 9.34 3.18
C SER A 46 3.97 9.27 2.20
N VAL A 47 3.88 8.47 1.13
CA VAL A 47 4.91 8.45 0.08
C VAL A 47 5.04 9.82 -0.61
N GLY A 48 3.92 10.48 -0.91
CA GLY A 48 3.92 11.79 -1.55
C GLY A 48 4.38 12.95 -0.65
N ALA A 49 4.30 12.77 0.67
CA ALA A 49 4.75 13.77 1.64
C ALA A 49 6.28 13.78 1.85
N ILE A 50 6.97 12.73 1.41
CA ILE A 50 8.41 12.60 1.59
C ILE A 50 9.13 13.39 0.50
N GLU A 51 9.86 14.44 0.90
CA GLU A 51 10.62 15.28 0.00
C GLU A 51 11.78 14.52 -0.66
N GLY A 52 12.05 14.82 -1.94
CA GLY A 52 13.17 14.23 -2.68
C GLY A 52 12.85 12.93 -3.42
N ILE A 53 11.64 12.37 -3.28
CA ILE A 53 11.19 11.20 -4.04
C ILE A 53 10.17 11.63 -5.11
N ARG A 54 10.42 11.24 -6.36
CA ARG A 54 9.49 11.44 -7.47
C ARG A 54 8.67 10.18 -7.72
N VAL A 55 7.34 10.33 -7.70
CA VAL A 55 6.41 9.25 -8.05
C VAL A 55 6.19 9.25 -9.56
N MET A 56 6.67 8.21 -10.24
CA MET A 56 6.61 8.13 -11.71
C MET A 56 5.27 7.62 -12.23
N TRP A 57 4.67 6.66 -11.54
CA TRP A 57 3.40 6.09 -11.93
C TRP A 57 2.67 5.51 -10.73
N PHE A 58 1.34 5.53 -10.80
CA PHE A 58 0.44 4.94 -9.83
C PHE A 58 -0.43 3.92 -10.56
N LYS A 59 -0.38 2.65 -10.14
CA LYS A 59 -1.19 1.58 -10.72
C LYS A 59 -1.87 0.74 -9.65
N ASP A 60 -3.18 0.60 -9.78
CA ASP A 60 -3.94 -0.39 -9.03
C ASP A 60 -3.87 -1.74 -9.75
N ILE A 61 -3.41 -2.77 -9.04
CA ILE A 61 -3.26 -4.15 -9.52
C ILE A 61 -4.16 -5.06 -8.67
N THR A 62 -5.35 -4.59 -8.31
CA THR A 62 -6.34 -5.44 -7.64
C THR A 62 -6.81 -6.54 -8.61
N PRO A 63 -6.67 -7.83 -8.24
CA PRO A 63 -7.02 -8.92 -9.13
C PRO A 63 -8.54 -9.00 -9.33
N LEU A 64 -8.98 -8.97 -10.59
CA LEU A 64 -10.37 -9.21 -10.98
C LEU A 64 -10.48 -10.64 -11.56
N PRO A 65 -11.16 -11.57 -10.88
CA PRO A 65 -11.30 -12.94 -11.37
C PRO A 65 -12.41 -13.04 -12.43
N HIS A 66 -12.10 -13.65 -13.57
CA HIS A 66 -13.09 -14.01 -14.59
C HIS A 66 -13.82 -15.30 -14.22
N ASN A 67 -14.75 -15.24 -13.27
CA ASN A 67 -15.54 -16.40 -12.80
C ASN A 67 -14.67 -17.61 -12.42
N GLY A 68 -13.56 -17.38 -11.71
CA GLY A 68 -12.61 -18.41 -11.27
C GLY A 68 -13.09 -19.21 -10.06
N CYS A 69 -12.27 -19.30 -9.01
CA CYS A 69 -12.61 -20.06 -7.81
C CYS A 69 -13.86 -19.51 -7.09
N ARG A 70 -14.69 -20.42 -6.56
CA ARG A 70 -15.86 -20.06 -5.76
C ARG A 70 -15.45 -19.38 -4.44
N PRO A 71 -15.93 -18.16 -4.13
CA PRO A 71 -15.68 -17.52 -2.86
C PRO A 71 -16.24 -18.33 -1.67
N PRO A 72 -15.63 -18.24 -0.47
CA PRO A 72 -16.14 -18.89 0.73
C PRO A 72 -17.59 -18.50 1.02
N LYS A 73 -18.35 -19.42 1.61
CA LYS A 73 -19.72 -19.15 2.04
C LYS A 73 -19.75 -17.95 3.00
N ARG A 74 -20.72 -17.04 2.81
CA ARG A 74 -20.93 -15.88 3.70
C ARG A 74 -20.99 -16.34 5.16
N ARG A 75 -20.18 -15.73 6.03
CA ARG A 75 -20.15 -16.05 7.47
C ARG A 75 -21.52 -15.76 8.09
N ARG A 76 -21.94 -16.64 9.01
CA ARG A 76 -23.12 -16.49 9.88
C ARG A 76 -22.63 -16.09 11.27
N VAL A 77 -22.13 -14.87 11.37
CA VAL A 77 -21.77 -14.22 12.64
C VAL A 77 -22.66 -13.02 12.83
#